data_AF-A0A0N1FJP9-F1
#
_entry.id   AF-A0A0N1FJP9-F1
#
_cell.length_a   1.000
_cell.length_b   1.000
_cell.length_c   1.000
_cell.angle_alpha   90.00
_cell.angle_beta   90.00
_cell.angle_gamma   90.00
#
_symmetry.space_group_name_H-M   'P 1'
#
loop_
_entity.id
_entity.type
_entity.pdbx_description
1 polymer ?
#
loop_
_entity_poly.entity_id
_entity_poly.type
_entity_poly.pdbx_seq_one_letter_code
_entity_poly.pdbx_strand_id
1 'polypeptide(L)'
;MAASIGEGGRGPFAEEALPADGQGPLWATGEGRRVVLGEPECTGGCCGYLSMFVRRHGGIVEWSDWQVPVGEARPPIFHFDADQYDAELTRALTMSAS
;
A
#
# COMPACT_ATOMS: atom_id res chain seq x y z
N MET A 1 -3.05 19.60 -10.20
CA MET A 1 -2.43 19.30 -11.53
C MET A 1 -2.52 17.80 -11.74
N ALA A 2 -2.45 17.26 -12.96
CA ALA A 2 -2.46 15.81 -13.14
C ALA A 2 -1.29 15.21 -12.35
N ALA A 3 -1.58 14.37 -11.35
CA ALA A 3 -0.56 13.64 -10.61
C ALA A 3 0.36 12.98 -11.63
N SER A 4 1.65 13.32 -11.59
CA SER A 4 2.64 12.75 -12.49
C SER A 4 2.69 11.26 -12.21
N ILE A 5 2.01 10.49 -13.05
CA ILE A 5 2.20 9.05 -13.14
C ILE A 5 3.68 8.86 -13.44
N GLY A 6 4.43 8.30 -12.49
CA GLY A 6 5.83 7.98 -12.63
C GLY A 6 6.06 6.95 -13.73
N GLU A 7 7.32 6.72 -14.08
CA GLU A 7 7.72 5.71 -15.05
C GLU A 7 7.07 4.35 -14.70
N GLY A 8 6.47 3.68 -15.70
CA GLY A 8 5.75 2.42 -15.49
C GLY A 8 4.32 2.55 -14.94
N GLY A 9 3.72 3.75 -14.88
CA GLY A 9 2.31 3.88 -14.51
C GLY A 9 2.04 4.07 -13.02
N ARG A 10 3.08 4.31 -12.21
CA ARG A 10 3.03 4.19 -10.75
C ARG A 10 3.09 5.54 -10.03
N GLY A 11 2.45 5.60 -8.86
CA GLY A 11 2.59 6.75 -7.96
C GLY A 11 3.94 6.76 -7.24
N PRO A 12 4.36 7.89 -6.66
CA PRO A 12 5.68 8.07 -6.04
C PRO A 12 5.95 7.17 -4.83
N PHE A 13 4.92 6.59 -4.20
CA PHE A 13 5.05 5.68 -3.06
C PHE A 13 5.16 4.20 -3.45
N ALA A 14 5.06 3.88 -4.75
CA ALA A 14 5.05 2.50 -5.20
C ALA A 14 6.37 1.76 -4.94
N GLU A 15 7.51 2.44 -5.07
CA GLU A 15 8.84 1.84 -4.81
C GLU A 15 9.02 1.51 -3.33
N GLU A 16 8.55 2.38 -2.42
CA GLU A 16 8.61 2.11 -0.99
C GLU A 16 7.65 0.98 -0.61
N ALA A 17 6.45 0.93 -1.21
CA ALA A 17 5.46 -0.11 -0.92
C ALA A 17 5.81 -1.48 -1.53
N LEU A 18 6.47 -1.49 -2.69
CA LEU A 18 6.85 -2.66 -3.49
C LEU A 18 8.31 -2.51 -4.00
N PRO A 19 9.31 -2.59 -3.11
CA PRO A 19 10.70 -2.43 -3.49
C PRO A 19 11.16 -3.61 -4.35
N ALA A 20 11.96 -3.31 -5.38
CA ALA A 20 12.40 -4.31 -6.35
C ALA A 20 13.31 -5.40 -5.77
N ASP A 21 13.98 -5.13 -4.65
CA ASP A 21 15.01 -5.95 -4.04
C ASP A 21 14.52 -6.76 -2.82
N GLY A 22 13.22 -6.77 -2.51
CA GLY A 22 12.76 -7.59 -1.40
C GLY A 22 11.31 -7.47 -0.96
N GLN A 23 11.07 -7.91 0.27
CA GLN A 23 9.75 -7.91 0.88
C GLN A 23 9.44 -6.53 1.49
N GLY A 24 8.83 -5.67 0.66
CA GLY A 24 8.31 -4.37 1.09
C GLY A 24 7.22 -4.42 2.16
N PRO A 25 6.75 -3.24 2.60
CA PRO A 25 5.80 -3.11 3.68
C PRO A 25 4.41 -3.68 3.38
N LEU A 26 4.09 -3.98 2.11
CA LEU A 26 2.87 -4.72 1.77
C LEU A 26 2.96 -6.22 2.07
N TRP A 27 4.16 -6.80 2.25
CA TRP A 27 4.29 -8.20 2.66
C TRP A 27 3.80 -8.40 4.09
N ALA A 28 2.64 -9.03 4.21
CA ALA A 28 1.90 -9.10 5.45
C ALA A 28 2.49 -10.11 6.44
N THR A 29 2.77 -9.65 7.67
CA THR A 29 3.21 -10.50 8.79
C THR A 29 2.20 -10.47 9.93
N GLY A 30 2.37 -11.36 10.91
CA GLY A 30 1.50 -11.41 12.10
C GLY A 30 1.65 -10.21 13.05
N GLU A 31 2.77 -9.49 13.01
CA GLU A 31 2.97 -8.25 13.80
C GLU A 31 2.12 -7.10 13.25
N GLY A 32 1.93 -7.08 11.93
CA GLY A 32 1.25 -6.01 11.21
C GLY A 32 2.08 -4.73 11.15
N ARG A 33 1.83 -3.89 10.14
CA ARG A 33 2.54 -2.63 9.96
C ARG A 33 1.72 -1.59 9.23
N ARG A 34 2.05 -0.31 9.46
CA ARG A 34 1.50 0.82 8.73
C ARG A 34 2.20 0.94 7.37
N VAL A 35 1.42 1.09 6.30
CA VAL A 35 1.91 1.29 4.94
C VAL A 35 1.34 2.60 4.40
N VAL A 36 2.20 3.51 3.97
CA VAL A 36 1.80 4.75 3.28
C VAL A 36 1.64 4.44 1.80
N LEU A 37 0.49 4.79 1.24
CA LEU A 37 0.17 4.58 -0.17
C LEU A 37 0.22 5.87 -0.98
N GLY A 38 0.12 7.02 -0.30
CA GLY A 38 0.05 8.31 -0.97
C GLY A 38 0.00 9.47 0.00
N GLU A 39 0.23 10.65 -0.56
CA GLU A 39 -0.02 11.92 0.11
C GLU A 39 -0.72 12.90 -0.86
N PRO A 40 -1.47 13.88 -0.33
CA PRO A 40 -2.08 14.92 -1.15
C PRO A 40 -1.04 15.93 -1.65
N GLU A 41 -1.40 16.76 -2.65
CA GLU A 41 -0.49 17.79 -3.21
C GLU A 41 0.03 18.77 -2.14
N CYS A 42 -0.74 19.02 -1.07
CA CYS A 42 -0.36 19.83 0.09
C CYS A 42 0.67 19.16 1.03
N THR A 43 1.17 17.96 0.71
CA THR A 43 1.94 17.04 1.56
C THR A 43 1.12 16.37 2.67
N GLY A 44 1.58 15.20 3.10
CA GLY A 44 0.95 14.47 4.21
C GLY A 44 1.07 15.19 5.56
N GLY A 45 2.08 16.05 5.74
CA GLY A 45 2.22 16.88 6.95
C GLY A 45 1.14 17.95 7.10
N CYS A 46 0.52 18.39 6.00
CA CYS A 46 -0.54 19.40 6.01
C CYS A 46 -1.93 18.77 6.14
N CYS A 47 -2.22 17.79 5.27
CA CYS A 47 -3.57 17.28 5.08
C CYS A 47 -3.72 15.80 5.48
N GLY A 48 -2.65 15.15 5.96
CA GLY A 48 -2.61 13.73 6.27
C GLY A 48 -2.21 12.86 5.09
N TYR A 49 -1.72 11.65 5.38
CA TYR A 49 -1.36 10.64 4.38
C TYR A 49 -2.56 9.72 4.08
N LEU A 50 -2.57 9.12 2.89
CA LEU A 50 -3.30 7.88 2.66
C LEU A 50 -2.43 6.73 3.15
N SER A 51 -2.85 6.05 4.22
CA SER A 51 -2.15 4.89 4.75
C SER A 51 -3.11 3.88 5.35
N MET A 52 -2.66 2.63 5.44
CA MET A 52 -3.43 1.53 6.02
C MET A 52 -2.54 0.65 6.88
N PHE A 53 -3.13 -0.10 7.79
CA PHE A 53 -2.46 -1.17 8.51
C PHE A 53 -2.63 -2.48 7.76
N VAL A 54 -1.54 -3.19 7.51
CA VAL A 54 -1.52 -4.48 6.83
C VAL A 54 -1.09 -5.54 7.84
N ARG A 55 -1.92 -6.57 8.04
CA ARG A 55 -1.62 -7.66 8.98
C ARG A 55 -2.09 -9.01 8.46
N ARG A 56 -1.29 -10.06 8.69
CA ARG A 56 -1.66 -11.44 8.39
C ARG A 56 -2.21 -12.14 9.63
N HIS A 57 -3.41 -12.70 9.49
CA HIS A 57 -4.11 -13.55 10.44
C HIS A 57 -4.22 -14.96 9.87
N GLY A 58 -3.13 -15.73 9.97
CA GLY A 58 -3.07 -17.07 9.37
C GLY A 58 -3.26 -17.02 7.86
N GLY A 59 -4.39 -17.54 7.37
CA GLY A 59 -4.74 -17.57 5.95
C GLY A 59 -5.39 -16.29 5.41
N ILE A 60 -5.53 -15.24 6.23
CA ILE A 60 -6.14 -13.96 5.81
C ILE A 60 -5.15 -12.82 5.95
N VAL A 61 -5.06 -11.96 4.93
CA VAL A 61 -4.44 -10.64 5.04
C VAL A 61 -5.54 -9.60 5.20
N GLU A 62 -5.43 -8.77 6.22
CA GLU A 62 -6.34 -7.67 6.49
C GLU A 62 -5.67 -6.34 6.16
N TRP A 63 -6.42 -5.48 5.46
CA TRP A 63 -6.13 -4.05 5.36
C TRP A 63 -7.14 -3.28 6.21
N SER A 64 -6.66 -2.62 7.26
CA SER A 64 -7.50 -1.94 8.26
C SER A 64 -6.89 -0.61 8.71
N ASP A 65 -7.51 0.03 9.71
CA ASP A 65 -7.04 1.26 10.34
C ASP A 65 -6.63 2.38 9.37
N TRP A 66 -7.42 2.53 8.30
CA TRP A 66 -7.21 3.55 7.27
C TRP A 66 -7.06 4.95 7.88
N GLN A 67 -5.94 5.59 7.55
CA GLN A 67 -5.81 7.04 7.62
C GLN A 67 -5.96 7.59 6.20
N VAL A 68 -6.80 8.60 6.07
CA VAL A 68 -7.08 9.29 4.80
C VAL A 68 -6.87 10.78 5.04
N PRO A 69 -6.61 11.55 3.96
CA PRO A 69 -6.57 12.99 4.07
C PRO A 69 -7.83 13.59 4.70
N VAL A 70 -7.70 14.76 5.33
CA VAL A 70 -8.81 15.43 6.02
C VAL A 70 -9.99 15.66 5.07
N GLY A 71 -11.18 15.26 5.50
CA GLY A 71 -12.43 15.41 4.74
C GLY A 71 -12.77 14.24 3.82
N GLU A 72 -11.87 13.26 3.68
CA GLU A 72 -12.10 12.07 2.85
C GLU A 72 -12.79 10.95 3.63
N ALA A 73 -13.59 10.15 2.91
CA ALA A 73 -14.20 8.95 3.48
C ALA A 73 -13.18 7.83 3.63
N ARG A 74 -13.19 7.16 4.79
CA ARG A 74 -12.32 6.00 5.03
C ARG A 74 -12.86 4.78 4.28
N PRO A 75 -12.01 4.03 3.57
CA PRO A 75 -12.39 2.74 3.02
C PRO A 75 -12.80 1.74 4.14
N PRO A 76 -13.55 0.69 3.79
CA PRO A 76 -13.83 -0.39 4.73
C PRO A 76 -12.56 -1.20 5.02
N ILE A 77 -12.66 -2.10 5.99
CA ILE A 77 -11.67 -3.16 6.17
C ILE A 77 -11.77 -4.10 4.97
N PHE A 78 -10.62 -4.48 4.41
CA PHE A 78 -10.54 -5.48 3.34
C PHE A 78 -9.87 -6.75 3.87
N HIS A 79 -10.37 -7.90 3.41
CA HIS A 79 -9.82 -9.21 3.70
C HIS A 79 -9.45 -9.91 2.41
N PHE A 80 -8.25 -10.47 2.37
CA PHE A 80 -7.72 -11.21 1.23
C PHE A 80 -7.29 -12.60 1.69
N ASP A 81 -7.46 -13.61 0.83
CA ASP A 81 -6.75 -14.87 1.02
C ASP A 81 -5.24 -14.62 0.96
N ALA A 82 -4.50 -15.15 1.93
CA ALA A 82 -3.10 -14.80 2.10
C ALA A 82 -2.21 -15.36 0.98
N ASP A 83 -2.53 -16.53 0.44
CA ASP A 83 -1.72 -17.14 -0.62
C ASP A 83 -1.96 -16.42 -1.96
N GLN A 84 -3.22 -16.01 -2.23
CA GLN A 84 -3.54 -15.16 -3.37
C GLN A 84 -2.89 -13.77 -3.25
N TYR A 85 -2.90 -13.19 -2.05
CA TYR A 85 -2.27 -11.90 -1.79
C TYR A 85 -0.76 -11.96 -2.05
N ASP A 86 -0.08 -12.96 -1.51
CA ASP A 86 1.37 -13.16 -1.72
C ASP A 86 1.70 -13.35 -3.21
N ALA A 87 0.89 -14.12 -3.95
CA ALA A 87 1.05 -14.31 -5.39
C ALA A 87 0.88 -12.99 -6.18
N GLU A 88 -0.10 -12.16 -5.81
CA GLU A 88 -0.31 -10.85 -6.43
C GLU A 88 0.84 -9.88 -6.15
N LEU A 89 1.42 -9.91 -4.95
CA LEU A 89 2.62 -9.12 -4.65
C LEU A 89 3.81 -9.56 -5.50
N THR A 90 4.03 -10.87 -5.65
CA THR A 90 5.08 -11.39 -6.54
C THR A 90 4.87 -10.94 -7.98
N ARG A 91 3.64 -11.05 -8.50
CA ARG A 91 3.30 -10.59 -9.87
C ARG A 91 3.57 -9.09 -10.04
N ALA A 92 3.15 -8.27 -9.08
CA ALA A 92 3.34 -6.83 -9.11
C ALA A 92 4.82 -6.44 -9.09
N LEU A 93 5.65 -7.15 -8.31
CA LEU A 93 7.10 -6.95 -8.26
C LEU A 93 7.75 -7.25 -9.62
N THR A 94 7.40 -8.36 -10.27
CA THR A 94 7.96 -8.73 -11.59
C THR A 94 7.60 -7.71 -12.68
N MET A 95 6.43 -7.08 -12.61
CA MET A 95 6.05 -5.99 -13.51
C MET A 95 6.82 -4.68 -13.28
N SER A 96 7.60 -4.57 -12.21
CA SER A 96 8.39 -3.37 -11.88
C SER A 96 9.84 -3.45 -12.37
N ALA A 97 10.29 -4.64 -12.79
CA ALA A 97 11.68 -4.91 -13.15
C ALA A 97 11.92 -4.90 -14.67
N SER A 98 10.98 -4.36 -15.46
CA SER A 98 10.99 -4.36 -16.93
C SER A 98 10.93 -2.97 -17.52
#